data_AF-A0A852JXK8-F1
#
_entry.id   AF-A0A852JXK8-F1
#
_cell.length_a   1.000
_cell.length_b   1.000
_cell.length_c   1.000
_cell.angle_alpha   90.00
_cell.angle_beta   90.00
_cell.angle_gamma   90.00
#
_symmetry.space_group_name_H-M   'P 1'
#
loop_
_entity.id
_entity.type
_entity.pdbx_description
1 polymer ?
#
loop_
_entity_poly.entity_id
_entity_poly.type
_entity_poly.pdbx_seq_one_letter_code
_entity_poly.pdbx_strand_id
1 'polypeptide(L)' 'LKGFAVGSKCVVWTSFKWCDARILEVSEKGTKVLNLCSGNEEIVHPENVWNGIP' A
#
# COMPACT_ATOMS: atom_id res chain seq x y z
N LEU A 1 -2.87 -2.05 -10.63
CA LEU A 1 -3.21 -0.74 -10.04
C LEU A 1 -3.12 0.37 -11.08
N LYS A 2 -4.20 0.68 -11.78
CA LYS A 2 -4.24 1.91 -12.59
C LYS A 2 -4.42 3.09 -11.64
N GLY A 3 -3.58 4.12 -11.75
CA GLY A 3 -3.71 5.37 -10.97
C GLY A 3 -2.71 5.53 -9.81
N PHE A 4 -1.87 4.52 -9.53
CA PHE A 4 -0.84 4.63 -8.51
C PHE A 4 0.55 4.65 -9.14
N ALA A 5 1.35 5.64 -8.78
CA ALA A 5 2.77 5.74 -9.12
C ALA A 5 3.64 5.48 -7.88
N VAL A 6 4.90 5.08 -8.08
CA VAL A 6 5.89 5.00 -7.00
C VAL A 6 5.97 6.38 -6.31
N GLY A 7 5.97 6.38 -4.97
CA GLY A 7 5.94 7.57 -4.12
C GLY A 7 4.54 8.08 -3.78
N SER A 8 3.49 7.57 -4.43
CA SER A 8 2.09 7.95 -4.14
C SER A 8 1.70 7.54 -2.72
N LYS A 9 0.89 8.38 -2.06
CA LYS A 9 0.21 8.01 -0.82
C LYS A 9 -0.97 7.10 -1.14
N CYS A 10 -1.23 6.16 -0.25
CA CYS A 10 -2.35 5.22 -0.31
C CYS A 10 -2.69 4.79 1.12
N VAL A 11 -3.76 4.00 1.27
CA VAL A 11 -4.02 3.21 2.48
C VAL A 11 -4.00 1.74 2.13
N VAL A 12 -3.51 0.92 3.06
CA VAL A 12 -3.43 -0.52 2.90
C VAL A 12 -4.11 -1.27 4.04
N TRP A 13 -4.74 -2.41 3.71
CA TRP A 13 -5.27 -3.33 4.72
C TRP A 13 -4.16 -4.26 5.19
N THR A 14 -3.73 -4.07 6.44
CA THR A 14 -2.66 -4.85 7.07
C THR A 14 -2.95 -5.00 8.55
N SER A 15 -2.57 -6.14 9.14
CA SER A 15 -2.75 -6.42 10.57
C SER A 15 -4.20 -6.15 11.07
N PHE A 16 -5.20 -6.49 10.25
CA PHE A 16 -6.64 -6.26 10.50
C PHE A 16 -7.07 -4.80 10.70
N LYS A 17 -6.35 -3.86 10.08
CA LYS A 17 -6.70 -2.43 10.07
C LYS A 17 -6.28 -1.76 8.76
N TRP A 18 -6.89 -0.62 8.47
CA TRP A 18 -6.38 0.29 7.43
C TRP A 18 -5.23 1.13 7.99
N CYS A 19 -4.16 1.27 7.24
CA CYS A 19 -3.00 2.08 7.59
C CYS A 19 -2.58 2.95 6.41
N ASP A 20 -2.20 4.19 6.71
CA ASP A 20 -1.55 5.04 5.70
C ASP A 20 -0.25 4.40 5.24
N ALA A 21 0.01 4.49 3.94
CA ALA A 21 1.18 3.92 3.34
C ALA A 21 1.67 4.74 2.14
N ARG A 22 2.92 4.50 1.75
CA ARG A 22 3.50 5.05 0.53
C ARG A 22 3.95 3.91 -0.38
N ILE A 23 3.64 4.01 -1.67
CA ILE A 23 4.02 2.99 -2.64
C ILE A 23 5.52 3.10 -2.93
N LEU A 24 6.22 1.97 -2.81
CA LEU A 24 7.65 1.83 -3.12
C LEU A 24 7.85 1.13 -4.46
N GLU A 25 7.03 0.13 -4.77
CA GLU A 25 7.11 -0.64 -6.02
C GLU A 25 5.72 -1.21 -6.37
N VAL A 26 5.44 -1.30 -7.68
CA VAL A 26 4.29 -2.04 -8.21
C VAL A 26 4.83 -3.12 -9.16
N SER A 27 4.60 -4.39 -8.83
CA SER A 27 5.00 -5.51 -9.68
C SER A 27 3.89 -6.57 -9.75
N GLU A 28 4.07 -7.57 -10.60
CA GLU A 28 3.12 -8.68 -10.74
C GLU A 28 3.01 -9.53 -9.47
N LYS A 29 4.05 -9.52 -8.62
CA LYS A 29 4.09 -10.25 -7.35
C LYS A 29 3.32 -9.56 -6.23
N GLY A 30 2.95 -8.30 -6.40
CA GLY A 30 2.28 -7.49 -5.40
C GLY A 30 2.70 -6.02 -5.43
N THR A 31 2.21 -5.25 -4.47
CA THR A 31 2.59 -3.84 -4.29
C THR A 31 3.43 -3.73 -3.04
N LYS A 32 4.67 -3.29 -3.21
CA LYS A 32 5.55 -2.99 -2.07
C LYS A 32 5.21 -1.60 -1.56
N VAL A 33 4.93 -1.49 -0.27
CA VAL A 33 4.57 -0.23 0.38
C VAL A 33 5.39 -0.04 1.65
N LEU A 34 5.63 1.22 2.01
CA LEU A 34 6.06 1.61 3.35
C LEU A 34 4.80 1.88 4.18
N ASN A 35 4.52 1.05 5.17
CA ASN A 35 3.44 1.25 6.12
C ASN A 35 3.83 2.36 7.10
N LEU A 36 3.10 3.47 7.10
CA LEU A 36 3.42 4.63 7.93
C LEU A 36 2.97 4.47 9.38
N CYS A 37 2.10 3.49 9.69
CA CYS A 37 1.71 3.17 11.05
C CYS A 37 2.75 2.31 11.78
N SER A 38 3.39 1.37 11.07
CA SER A 38 4.41 0.48 11.65
C SER A 38 5.84 0.95 11.37
N GLY A 39 6.05 1.76 10.34
CA GLY A 39 7.37 2.13 9.82
C GLY A 39 8.04 1.04 8.97
N ASN A 40 7.34 -0.07 8.69
CA ASN A 40 7.90 -1.22 8.00
C ASN A 40 7.52 -1.28 6.52
N GLU A 41 8.37 -1.92 5.72
CA GLU A 41 8.05 -2.27 4.34
C GLU A 41 7.24 -3.57 4.29
N GLU A 42 6.18 -3.57 3.48
CA GLU A 42 5.27 -4.70 3.34
C GLU A 42 4.95 -4.93 1.86
N ILE A 43 4.77 -6.18 1.45
CA ILE A 43 4.23 -6.53 0.14
C ILE A 43 2.78 -6.91 0.35
N VAL A 44 1.87 -6.12 -0.22
CA VAL A 44 0.43 -6.34 -0.12
C VAL A 44 -0.16 -6.69 -1.48
N HIS A 45 -1.28 -7.41 -1.45
CA HIS A 45 -2.02 -7.67 -2.67
C HIS A 45 -2.57 -6.34 -3.23
N PRO A 46 -2.54 -6.11 -4.55
CA PRO A 46 -3.07 -4.91 -5.18
C PRO A 46 -4.51 -4.54 -4.77
N GLU A 47 -5.33 -5.52 -4.44
CA GLU A 47 -6.73 -5.38 -3.97
C GLU A 47 -6.84 -4.69 -2.61
N ASN A 48 -5.77 -4.77 -1.81
CA ASN A 48 -5.70 -4.20 -0.47
C ASN A 48 -5.13 -2.78 -0.47
N VAL A 49 -4.94 -2.15 -1.63
CA VAL A 49 -4.36 -0.81 -1.76
C VAL A 49 -5.42 0.16 -2.29
N TRP A 50 -5.73 1.19 -1.51
CA TRP A 50 -6.81 2.13 -1.80
C TRP A 50 -6.33 3.58 -1.71
N ASN A 51 -7.03 4.52 -2.37
CA ASN A 51 -6.70 5.95 -2.33
C ASN A 51 -7.14 6.63 -1.02
N GLY A 52 -8.05 6.00 -0.29
CA GLY A 52 -8.58 6.42 1.01
C GLY A 52 -9.24 5.21 1.67
N ILE A 53 -9.59 5.33 2.95
CA ILE A 53 -10.28 4.23 3.67
C ILE A 53 -11.62 3.99 2.95
N PRO A 54 -11.87 2.77 2.43
CA PRO A 54 -13.12 2.45 1.76
C PRO A 54 -14.33 2.49 2.69
#